data_AF-A0AA36NBW7-F1
#
_entry.id   AF-A0AA36NBW7-F1
#
_cell.length_a   1.000
_cell.length_b   1.000
_cell.length_c   1.000
_cell.angle_alpha   90.00
_cell.angle_beta   90.00
_cell.angle_gamma   90.00
#
_symmetry.space_group_name_H-M   'P 1'
#
loop_
_entity.id
_entity.type
_entity.pdbx_description
1 polymer ?
#
loop_
_entity_poly.entity_id
_entity_poly.type
_entity_poly.pdbx_seq_one_letter_code
_entity_poly.pdbx_strand_id
1 'polypeptide(L)'
;MEYLYATANCYAFMWKVPFVRNRQIFHHRVQELKLQVPAWSPPSSGKVETEEDDGERVDPAAVEALKAELYAVDPKSLHECEAHDFEKDDDTNFHIDFLTVSTNLRASNYDIKHTERSAVKVTAGRIIPALATTTAMICGLVDVEFLKLVMGMHKEEGALDKFYNANINLATGLQAMNLFRPEPAIIRKTDLPGSVAEFTSWDKVEIDGEITLEELVQQLEAKLGGRVLRLHPSGNDKVSVYDSAQAKMLSWKIELQEGKAPT
;
A
#
# COMPACT_ATOMS: atom_id res chain seq x y z
N MET A 1 -2.35 -26.01 -23.97
CA MET A 1 -2.81 -26.95 -22.92
C MET A 1 -2.62 -26.41 -21.51
N GLU A 2 -1.42 -25.97 -21.13
CA GLU A 2 -1.16 -25.44 -19.76
C GLU A 2 -2.09 -24.30 -19.34
N TYR A 3 -2.42 -23.38 -20.25
CA TYR A 3 -3.33 -22.28 -19.95
C TYR A 3 -4.71 -22.80 -19.60
N LEU A 4 -5.26 -23.70 -20.42
CA LEU A 4 -6.55 -24.33 -20.15
C LEU A 4 -6.53 -25.09 -18.82
N TYR A 5 -5.43 -25.79 -18.51
CA TYR A 5 -5.28 -26.54 -17.27
C TYR A 5 -5.30 -25.62 -16.03
N ALA A 6 -4.52 -24.54 -16.03
CA ALA A 6 -4.50 -23.60 -14.91
C ALA A 6 -5.84 -22.85 -14.79
N THR A 7 -6.33 -22.26 -15.89
CA THR A 7 -7.57 -21.48 -15.91
C THR A 7 -8.79 -22.31 -15.54
N ALA A 8 -8.91 -23.55 -16.04
CA ALA A 8 -10.04 -24.40 -15.71
C ALA A 8 -10.05 -24.83 -14.24
N ASN A 9 -8.88 -25.06 -13.63
CA ASN A 9 -8.82 -25.36 -12.21
C ASN A 9 -9.11 -24.11 -11.35
N CYS A 10 -8.66 -22.91 -11.74
CA CYS A 10 -9.11 -21.67 -11.07
C CYS A 10 -10.64 -21.49 -11.20
N TYR A 11 -11.19 -21.71 -12.39
CA TYR A 11 -12.64 -21.61 -12.59
C TYR A 11 -13.42 -22.68 -11.80
N ALA A 12 -12.86 -23.87 -11.65
CA ALA A 12 -13.43 -24.92 -10.81
C ALA A 12 -13.49 -24.51 -9.33
N PHE A 13 -12.48 -23.80 -8.82
CA PHE A 13 -12.51 -23.21 -7.48
C PHE A 13 -13.69 -22.25 -7.33
N MET A 14 -13.84 -21.29 -8.26
CA MET A 14 -14.90 -20.29 -8.19
C MET A 14 -16.30 -20.88 -8.07
N TRP A 15 -16.56 -22.02 -8.73
CA TRP A 15 -17.86 -22.69 -8.73
C TRP A 15 -17.94 -23.90 -7.80
N LYS A 16 -16.95 -24.07 -6.91
CA LYS A 16 -16.88 -25.19 -5.95
C LYS A 16 -16.96 -26.57 -6.63
N VAL A 17 -16.41 -26.68 -7.85
CA VAL A 17 -16.32 -27.92 -8.63
C VAL A 17 -15.00 -28.63 -8.34
N PRO A 18 -14.96 -29.98 -8.26
CA PRO A 18 -13.73 -30.72 -8.01
C PRO A 18 -12.64 -30.46 -9.06
N PHE A 19 -11.42 -30.21 -8.60
CA PHE A 19 -10.25 -30.05 -9.45
C PHE A 19 -9.89 -31.32 -10.22
N VAL A 20 -9.40 -31.16 -11.45
CA VAL A 20 -8.80 -32.25 -12.22
C VAL A 20 -7.28 -32.04 -12.23
N ARG A 21 -6.62 -32.53 -11.19
CA ARG A 21 -5.16 -32.36 -11.00
C ARG A 21 -4.30 -33.31 -11.85
N ASN A 22 -4.87 -34.43 -12.30
CA ASN A 22 -4.14 -35.34 -13.17
C ASN A 22 -4.12 -34.79 -14.61
N ARG A 23 -2.93 -34.39 -15.06
CA ARG A 23 -2.69 -33.80 -16.38
C ARG A 23 -3.14 -34.68 -17.54
N GLN A 24 -2.95 -35.99 -17.46
CA GLN A 24 -3.36 -36.92 -18.52
C GLN A 24 -4.89 -37.00 -18.64
N ILE A 25 -5.58 -37.09 -17.49
CA ILE A 25 -7.05 -37.10 -17.44
C ILE A 25 -7.60 -35.78 -17.97
N PHE A 26 -7.02 -34.65 -17.56
CA PHE A 26 -7.42 -33.34 -18.06
C PHE A 26 -7.26 -33.24 -19.58
N HIS A 27 -6.11 -33.68 -20.10
CA HIS A 27 -5.82 -33.63 -21.53
C HIS A 27 -6.83 -34.45 -22.34
N HIS A 28 -7.14 -35.67 -21.89
CA HIS A 28 -8.15 -36.52 -22.51
C HIS A 28 -9.52 -35.85 -22.55
N ARG A 29 -9.99 -35.30 -21.41
CA ARG A 29 -11.28 -34.60 -21.34
C ARG A 29 -11.37 -33.42 -22.29
N VAL A 30 -10.31 -32.61 -22.40
CA VAL A 30 -10.28 -31.46 -23.33
C VAL A 30 -10.40 -31.93 -24.78
N GLN A 31 -9.76 -33.05 -25.15
CA GLN A 31 -9.87 -33.62 -26.50
C GLN A 31 -11.27 -34.17 -26.78
N GLU A 32 -11.91 -34.82 -25.80
CA GLU A 32 -13.28 -35.33 -25.91
C GLU A 32 -14.32 -34.22 -26.16
N LEU A 33 -14.11 -33.03 -25.56
CA LEU A 33 -15.01 -31.89 -25.71
C LEU A 33 -15.05 -31.31 -27.14
N LYS A 34 -14.07 -31.63 -27.99
CA LYS A 34 -13.99 -31.17 -29.40
C LYS A 34 -14.29 -29.67 -29.57
N LEU A 35 -13.68 -28.86 -28.71
CA LEU A 35 -13.93 -27.41 -28.63
C LEU A 35 -13.77 -26.75 -30.01
N GLN A 36 -14.80 -26.04 -30.45
CA GLN A 36 -14.80 -25.29 -31.71
C GLN A 36 -14.37 -23.85 -31.42
N VAL A 37 -13.26 -23.42 -32.00
CA VAL A 37 -12.82 -22.03 -31.91
C VAL A 37 -13.55 -21.25 -33.01
N PRO A 38 -14.40 -20.26 -32.68
CA PRO A 38 -15.08 -19.46 -33.69
C PRO A 38 -14.07 -18.68 -34.54
N ALA A 39 -14.38 -18.51 -35.83
CA ALA A 39 -13.55 -17.73 -36.73
C ALA A 39 -13.52 -16.26 -36.26
N TRP A 40 -12.33 -15.70 -36.13
CA TRP A 40 -12.16 -14.30 -35.75
C TRP A 40 -12.20 -13.39 -37.00
N SER A 41 -12.96 -12.30 -36.91
CA SER A 41 -12.99 -11.22 -37.90
C SER A 41 -12.73 -9.88 -37.22
N PRO A 42 -11.99 -8.95 -37.84
CA PRO A 42 -11.71 -7.65 -37.24
C PRO A 42 -12.99 -6.85 -37.02
N PRO A 43 -13.14 -6.17 -35.86
CA PRO A 43 -14.29 -5.31 -35.61
C PRO A 43 -14.29 -4.11 -36.56
N SER A 44 -15.46 -3.72 -37.04
CA SER A 44 -15.65 -2.68 -38.07
C SER A 44 -15.37 -1.25 -37.57
N SER A 45 -15.25 -1.01 -36.26
CA SER A 45 -15.17 0.34 -35.68
C SER A 45 -14.27 0.49 -34.44
N GLY A 46 -13.33 -0.43 -34.21
CA GLY A 46 -12.42 -0.33 -33.06
C GLY A 46 -11.31 0.71 -33.28
N LYS A 47 -11.39 1.87 -32.63
CA LYS A 47 -10.20 2.72 -32.45
C LYS A 47 -9.26 2.01 -31.48
N VAL A 48 -8.03 1.74 -31.92
CA VAL A 48 -6.95 1.30 -31.04
C VAL A 48 -6.19 2.55 -30.63
N GLU A 49 -6.27 2.90 -29.36
CA GLU A 49 -5.56 4.06 -28.82
C GLU A 49 -4.08 3.73 -28.67
N THR A 50 -3.23 4.66 -29.10
CA THR A 50 -1.77 4.54 -29.07
C THR A 50 -1.11 5.39 -27.98
N GLU A 51 -1.91 6.22 -27.28
CA GLU A 51 -1.46 7.11 -26.20
C GLU A 51 -2.43 7.01 -25.01
N GLU A 52 -1.97 7.42 -23.82
CA GLU A 52 -2.78 7.48 -22.61
C GLU A 52 -3.77 8.65 -22.69
N ASP A 53 -4.90 8.47 -23.41
CA ASP A 53 -5.99 9.44 -23.50
C ASP A 53 -7.07 9.16 -22.44
N ASP A 54 -7.52 10.22 -21.76
CA ASP A 54 -8.51 10.19 -20.65
C ASP A 54 -9.95 10.45 -21.13
N GLY A 55 -10.24 10.32 -22.43
CA GLY A 55 -11.58 10.46 -23.00
C GLY A 55 -12.62 9.47 -22.43
N GLU A 56 -13.92 9.72 -22.62
CA GLU A 56 -14.98 8.78 -22.20
C GLU A 56 -14.92 7.47 -23.03
N ARG A 57 -14.37 6.43 -22.40
CA ARG A 57 -13.97 5.12 -22.98
C ARG A 57 -15.11 4.15 -23.27
N VAL A 58 -16.38 4.50 -22.98
CA VAL A 58 -17.48 3.54 -22.97
C VAL A 58 -18.74 4.13 -23.60
N ASP A 59 -19.35 3.41 -24.54
CA ASP A 59 -20.64 3.78 -25.15
C ASP A 59 -21.76 3.73 -24.08
N PRO A 60 -22.37 4.88 -23.71
CA PRO A 60 -23.43 4.92 -22.71
C PRO A 60 -24.65 4.08 -23.09
N ALA A 61 -24.97 3.97 -24.38
CA ALA A 61 -26.12 3.19 -24.84
C ALA A 61 -25.90 1.68 -24.61
N ALA A 62 -24.67 1.20 -24.85
CA ALA A 62 -24.29 -0.19 -24.58
C ALA A 62 -24.35 -0.51 -23.08
N VAL A 63 -23.95 0.43 -22.22
CA VAL A 63 -24.02 0.28 -20.75
C VAL A 63 -25.47 0.16 -20.28
N GLU A 64 -26.37 1.00 -20.78
CA GLU A 64 -27.79 0.93 -20.41
C GLU A 64 -28.45 -0.37 -20.87
N ALA A 65 -28.08 -0.88 -22.05
CA ALA A 65 -28.55 -2.19 -22.52
C ALA A 65 -28.09 -3.34 -21.60
N LEU A 66 -26.80 -3.38 -21.23
CA LEU A 66 -26.25 -4.39 -20.32
C LEU A 66 -26.86 -4.32 -18.92
N LYS A 67 -27.17 -3.12 -18.41
CA LYS A 67 -27.89 -2.95 -17.14
C LYS A 67 -29.29 -3.55 -17.22
N ALA A 68 -30.02 -3.30 -18.31
CA ALA A 68 -31.35 -3.86 -18.51
C ALA A 68 -31.33 -5.40 -18.52
N GLU A 69 -30.33 -6.00 -19.20
CA GLU A 69 -30.12 -7.45 -19.18
C GLU A 69 -29.82 -7.97 -17.77
N LEU A 70 -28.94 -7.31 -17.03
CA LEU A 70 -28.59 -7.68 -15.66
C LEU A 70 -29.81 -7.64 -14.72
N TYR A 71 -30.65 -6.60 -14.81
CA TYR A 71 -31.86 -6.47 -13.99
C TYR A 71 -32.96 -7.46 -14.35
N ALA A 72 -32.92 -8.06 -15.55
CA ALA A 72 -33.84 -9.11 -15.94
C ALA A 72 -33.49 -10.49 -15.33
N VAL A 73 -32.29 -10.65 -14.77
CA VAL A 73 -31.85 -11.92 -14.16
C VAL A 73 -32.48 -12.09 -12.77
N ASP A 74 -33.11 -13.25 -12.52
CA ASP A 74 -33.62 -13.60 -11.18
C ASP A 74 -32.45 -13.98 -10.25
N PRO A 75 -32.18 -13.24 -9.17
CA PRO A 75 -31.10 -13.56 -8.23
C PRO A 75 -31.21 -14.97 -7.63
N LYS A 76 -32.41 -15.56 -7.56
CA LYS A 76 -32.61 -16.92 -7.01
C LYS A 76 -32.08 -18.02 -7.93
N SER A 77 -31.89 -17.73 -9.21
CA SER A 77 -31.31 -18.66 -10.18
C SER A 77 -29.78 -18.64 -10.17
N LEU A 78 -29.16 -17.72 -9.43
CA LEU A 78 -27.71 -17.58 -9.38
C LEU A 78 -27.11 -18.63 -8.45
N HIS A 79 -26.04 -19.27 -8.92
CA HIS A 79 -25.21 -20.12 -8.10
C HIS A 79 -24.24 -19.27 -7.28
N GLU A 80 -23.98 -19.69 -6.05
CA GLU A 80 -22.95 -19.07 -5.22
C GLU A 80 -21.58 -19.31 -5.87
N CYS A 81 -20.78 -18.25 -6.00
CA CYS A 81 -19.40 -18.32 -6.44
C CYS A 81 -18.45 -17.83 -5.36
N GLU A 82 -17.24 -18.38 -5.35
CA GLU A 82 -16.17 -17.99 -4.45
C GLU A 82 -15.15 -17.14 -5.20
N ALA A 83 -14.86 -15.95 -4.67
CA ALA A 83 -13.82 -15.10 -5.21
C ALA A 83 -12.44 -15.68 -4.84
N HIS A 84 -11.51 -15.67 -5.78
CA HIS A 84 -10.12 -15.98 -5.47
C HIS A 84 -9.53 -14.89 -4.58
N ASP A 85 -8.88 -15.30 -3.49
CA ASP A 85 -7.91 -14.48 -2.77
C ASP A 85 -6.50 -14.86 -3.23
N PHE A 86 -5.72 -13.89 -3.72
CA PHE A 86 -4.44 -14.17 -4.34
C PHE A 86 -3.39 -14.60 -3.31
N GLU A 87 -3.13 -15.91 -3.25
CA GLU A 87 -2.03 -16.48 -2.50
C GLU A 87 -0.89 -16.92 -3.43
N LYS A 88 0.32 -16.38 -3.19
CA LYS A 88 1.54 -16.65 -3.96
C LYS A 88 2.34 -17.83 -3.39
N ASP A 89 2.19 -18.11 -2.10
CA ASP A 89 2.99 -19.09 -1.35
C ASP A 89 2.37 -20.50 -1.32
N ASP A 90 1.13 -20.64 -1.78
CA ASP A 90 0.48 -21.93 -2.04
C ASP A 90 0.65 -22.35 -3.50
N ASP A 91 1.54 -23.32 -3.75
CA ASP A 91 1.78 -23.85 -5.09
C ASP A 91 0.66 -24.79 -5.60
N THR A 92 -0.38 -25.06 -4.80
CA THR A 92 -1.46 -25.98 -5.12
C THR A 92 -2.74 -25.31 -5.63
N ASN A 93 -2.82 -23.97 -5.56
CA ASN A 93 -3.99 -23.16 -5.91
C ASN A 93 -4.03 -22.68 -7.38
N PHE A 94 -3.00 -22.98 -8.17
CA PHE A 94 -2.85 -22.61 -9.58
C PHE A 94 -2.72 -21.10 -9.88
N HIS A 95 -2.64 -20.21 -8.88
CA HIS A 95 -2.55 -18.76 -9.12
C HIS A 95 -1.29 -18.38 -9.90
N ILE A 96 -0.12 -18.81 -9.40
CA ILE A 96 1.16 -18.54 -10.06
C ILE A 96 1.26 -19.25 -11.41
N ASP A 97 0.69 -20.46 -11.53
CA ASP A 97 0.68 -21.20 -12.79
C ASP A 97 -0.14 -20.47 -13.86
N PHE A 98 -1.33 -19.98 -13.49
CA PHE A 98 -2.18 -19.17 -14.36
C PHE A 98 -1.45 -17.91 -14.80
N LEU A 99 -0.85 -17.15 -13.87
CA LEU A 99 -0.09 -15.94 -14.19
C LEU A 99 1.10 -16.23 -15.10
N THR A 100 1.86 -17.29 -14.82
CA THR A 100 3.05 -17.66 -15.59
C THR A 100 2.68 -17.98 -17.03
N VAL A 101 1.68 -18.84 -17.23
CA VAL A 101 1.28 -19.25 -18.58
C VAL A 101 0.61 -18.08 -19.32
N SER A 102 -0.26 -17.32 -18.68
CA SER A 102 -0.91 -16.15 -19.28
C SER A 102 0.11 -15.11 -19.77
N THR A 103 1.09 -14.82 -18.92
CA THR A 103 2.16 -13.86 -19.22
C THR A 103 3.03 -14.35 -20.36
N ASN A 104 3.44 -15.62 -20.34
CA ASN A 104 4.26 -16.20 -21.40
C ASN A 104 3.52 -16.32 -22.74
N LEU A 105 2.20 -16.60 -22.73
CA LEU A 105 1.38 -16.54 -23.95
C LEU A 105 1.32 -15.13 -24.53
N ARG A 106 1.12 -14.11 -23.69
CA ARG A 106 1.18 -12.71 -24.15
C ARG A 106 2.57 -12.35 -24.64
N ALA A 107 3.63 -12.81 -23.96
CA ALA A 107 5.01 -12.57 -24.35
C ALA A 107 5.30 -13.12 -25.77
N SER A 108 4.81 -14.33 -26.09
CA SER A 108 4.92 -14.90 -27.43
C SER A 108 4.28 -14.04 -28.53
N ASN A 109 3.20 -13.32 -28.24
CA ASN A 109 2.54 -12.45 -29.23
C ASN A 109 3.40 -11.25 -29.65
N TYR A 110 4.36 -10.85 -28.80
CA TYR A 110 5.22 -9.68 -29.00
C TYR A 110 6.71 -10.05 -29.10
N ASP A 111 7.03 -11.34 -29.30
CA ASP A 111 8.41 -11.85 -29.32
C ASP A 111 9.24 -11.52 -28.06
N ILE A 112 8.57 -11.46 -26.90
CA ILE A 112 9.19 -11.25 -25.60
C ILE A 112 9.61 -12.60 -25.02
N LYS A 113 10.82 -12.67 -24.46
CA LYS A 113 11.35 -13.89 -23.85
C LYS A 113 10.44 -14.38 -22.70
N HIS A 114 10.19 -15.69 -22.68
CA HIS A 114 9.43 -16.32 -21.60
C HIS A 114 10.11 -16.17 -20.25
N THR A 115 9.29 -15.96 -19.23
CA THR A 115 9.72 -15.82 -17.85
C THR A 115 9.40 -17.11 -17.09
N GLU A 116 10.37 -17.57 -16.30
CA GLU A 116 10.24 -18.74 -15.44
C GLU A 116 9.18 -18.52 -14.34
N ARG A 117 8.53 -19.60 -13.90
CA ARG A 117 7.50 -19.55 -12.84
C ARG A 117 7.98 -18.84 -11.57
N SER A 118 9.22 -19.10 -11.16
CA SER A 118 9.83 -18.49 -9.97
C SER A 118 9.97 -16.98 -10.10
N ALA A 119 10.41 -16.49 -11.26
CA ALA A 119 10.53 -15.07 -11.55
C ALA A 119 9.14 -14.39 -11.64
N VAL A 120 8.15 -15.07 -12.23
CA VAL A 120 6.75 -14.58 -12.20
C VAL A 120 6.22 -14.51 -10.77
N LYS A 121 6.47 -15.52 -9.93
CA LYS A 121 6.08 -15.52 -8.50
C LYS A 121 6.70 -14.34 -7.73
N VAL A 122 7.99 -14.06 -7.94
CA VAL A 122 8.68 -12.92 -7.31
C VAL A 122 8.04 -11.60 -7.75
N THR A 123 7.83 -11.40 -9.04
CA THR A 123 7.29 -10.15 -9.59
C THR A 123 5.82 -9.94 -9.23
N ALA A 124 4.96 -10.93 -9.49
CA ALA A 124 3.52 -10.84 -9.22
C ALA A 124 3.22 -10.80 -7.72
N GLY A 125 3.97 -11.55 -6.93
CA GLY A 125 3.85 -11.60 -5.48
C GLY A 125 4.52 -10.45 -4.74
N ARG A 126 5.19 -9.53 -5.45
CA ARG A 126 5.98 -8.42 -4.88
C ARG A 126 6.90 -8.88 -3.74
N ILE A 127 7.58 -10.01 -3.97
CA ILE A 127 8.43 -10.63 -2.95
C ILE A 127 9.66 -9.75 -2.73
N ILE A 128 9.89 -9.34 -1.48
CA ILE A 128 11.11 -8.65 -1.06
C ILE A 128 12.17 -9.72 -0.74
N PRO A 129 13.29 -9.77 -1.47
CA PRO A 129 14.36 -10.72 -1.17
C PRO A 129 14.94 -10.46 0.22
N ALA A 130 15.11 -11.51 1.01
CA ALA A 130 15.68 -11.44 2.35
C ALA A 130 16.61 -12.63 2.60
N LEU A 131 17.70 -12.38 3.33
CA LEU A 131 18.66 -13.39 3.75
C LEU A 131 19.06 -13.13 5.21
N ALA A 132 19.15 -14.21 5.99
CA ALA A 132 19.43 -14.12 7.43
C ALA A 132 20.76 -13.42 7.76
N THR A 133 21.75 -13.46 6.86
CA THR A 133 23.04 -12.79 7.03
C THR A 133 22.91 -11.27 7.11
N THR A 134 22.12 -10.66 6.21
CA THR A 134 21.86 -9.22 6.25
C THR A 134 21.06 -8.86 7.51
N THR A 135 20.06 -9.66 7.89
CA THR A 135 19.29 -9.45 9.12
C THR A 135 20.20 -9.49 10.35
N ALA A 136 21.05 -10.50 10.48
CA ALA A 136 21.97 -10.62 11.61
C ALA A 136 22.95 -9.44 11.69
N MET A 137 23.49 -8.99 10.56
CA MET A 137 24.39 -7.83 10.52
C MET A 137 23.68 -6.54 10.95
N ILE A 138 22.47 -6.29 10.43
CA ILE A 138 21.68 -5.10 10.79
C ILE A 138 21.31 -5.13 12.28
N CYS A 139 20.84 -6.26 12.80
CA CYS A 139 20.55 -6.41 14.24
C CYS A 139 21.79 -6.12 15.10
N GLY A 140 22.96 -6.67 14.75
CA GLY A 140 24.19 -6.42 15.49
C GLY A 140 24.61 -4.95 15.52
N LEU A 141 24.44 -4.22 14.42
CA LEU A 141 24.72 -2.78 14.38
C LEU A 141 23.71 -1.97 15.20
N VAL A 142 22.42 -2.33 15.11
CA VAL A 142 21.37 -1.70 15.93
C VAL A 142 21.67 -1.93 17.42
N ASP A 143 22.08 -3.13 17.81
CA ASP A 143 22.43 -3.45 19.19
C ASP A 143 23.63 -2.61 19.69
N VAL A 144 24.62 -2.36 18.83
CA VAL A 144 25.75 -1.47 19.16
C VAL A 144 25.29 -0.03 19.41
N GLU A 145 24.45 0.54 18.54
CA GLU A 145 23.89 1.88 18.77
C GLU A 145 22.97 1.92 20.00
N PHE A 146 22.23 0.84 20.25
CA PHE A 146 21.39 0.69 21.43
C PHE A 146 22.21 0.69 22.73
N LEU A 147 23.36 0.02 22.77
CA LEU A 147 24.26 0.08 23.93
C LEU A 147 24.72 1.50 24.23
N LYS A 148 25.01 2.33 23.21
CA LYS A 148 25.35 3.75 23.40
C LYS A 148 24.21 4.55 24.02
N LEU A 149 22.96 4.27 23.64
CA LEU A 149 21.77 4.86 24.26
C LEU A 149 21.68 4.49 25.73
N VAL A 150 21.82 3.21 26.05
CA VAL A 150 21.78 2.69 27.45
C VAL A 150 22.88 3.29 28.31
N MET A 151 24.07 3.50 27.76
CA MET A 151 25.18 4.16 28.44
C MET A 151 24.97 5.66 28.66
N GLY A 152 23.89 6.25 28.13
CA GLY A 152 23.58 7.67 28.31
C GLY A 152 24.35 8.60 27.38
N MET A 153 25.04 8.08 26.35
CA MET A 153 25.85 8.90 25.43
C MET A 153 25.03 9.95 24.66
N HIS A 154 23.72 9.76 24.55
CA HIS A 154 22.78 10.73 23.97
C HIS A 154 22.59 11.99 24.82
N LYS A 155 22.99 11.96 26.11
CA LYS A 155 22.91 13.10 27.04
C LYS A 155 24.23 13.85 27.19
N GLU A 156 25.30 13.31 26.63
CA GLU A 156 26.64 13.89 26.75
C GLU A 156 26.85 14.99 25.70
N GLU A 157 27.82 15.88 25.95
CA GLU A 157 28.23 16.87 24.96
C GLU A 157 28.77 16.16 23.70
N GLY A 158 28.37 16.67 22.53
CA GLY A 158 28.69 16.04 21.25
C GLY A 158 27.99 14.70 21.02
N ALA A 159 26.80 14.47 21.61
CA ALA A 159 26.02 13.24 21.44
C ALA A 159 25.90 12.80 19.97
N LEU A 160 25.58 13.73 19.07
CA LEU A 160 25.42 13.46 17.63
C LEU A 160 26.67 12.81 17.01
N ASP A 161 27.86 13.12 17.55
CA ASP A 161 29.16 12.66 17.06
C ASP A 161 29.46 11.21 17.46
N LYS A 162 28.70 10.67 18.40
CA LYS A 162 28.86 9.32 18.97
C LYS A 162 27.98 8.27 18.28
N PHE A 163 26.93 8.71 17.60
CA PHE A 163 26.00 7.86 16.88
C PHE A 163 26.33 7.80 15.39
N TYR A 164 26.00 6.65 14.77
CA TYR A 164 26.22 6.43 13.34
C TYR A 164 25.00 5.78 12.71
N ASN A 165 24.67 6.26 11.52
CA ASN A 165 23.83 5.54 10.57
C ASN A 165 24.72 4.65 9.69
N ALA A 166 24.19 3.51 9.25
CA ALA A 166 24.91 2.55 8.43
C ALA A 166 24.10 2.16 7.19
N ASN A 167 24.72 2.29 6.03
CA ASN A 167 24.22 1.72 4.77
C ASN A 167 25.08 0.52 4.41
N ILE A 168 24.44 -0.64 4.19
CA ILE A 168 25.13 -1.90 3.97
C ILE A 168 24.72 -2.55 2.66
N ASN A 169 25.69 -3.00 1.87
CA ASN A 169 25.52 -3.91 0.77
C ASN A 169 26.54 -5.06 0.86
N LEU A 170 26.14 -6.19 1.45
CA LEU A 170 27.02 -7.36 1.61
C LEU A 170 27.51 -7.97 0.29
N ALA A 171 26.87 -7.67 -0.84
CA ALA A 171 27.31 -8.18 -2.14
C ALA A 171 28.62 -7.53 -2.62
N THR A 172 29.01 -6.35 -2.10
CA THR A 172 30.23 -5.63 -2.53
C THR A 172 31.48 -5.95 -1.70
N GLY A 173 31.40 -6.86 -0.72
CA GLY A 173 32.57 -7.35 0.03
C GLY A 173 33.10 -6.37 1.09
N LEU A 174 34.42 -6.18 1.22
CA LEU A 174 35.03 -5.37 2.30
C LEU A 174 34.63 -3.88 2.29
N GLN A 175 34.09 -3.37 1.17
CA GLN A 175 33.52 -2.01 1.05
C GLN A 175 31.99 -2.00 1.29
N ALA A 176 31.45 -3.06 1.89
CA ALA A 176 30.01 -3.25 2.06
C ALA A 176 29.34 -2.22 2.97
N MET A 177 30.08 -1.46 3.78
CA MET A 177 29.49 -0.62 4.82
C MET A 177 29.93 0.83 4.69
N ASN A 178 28.95 1.72 4.55
CA ASN A 178 29.16 3.16 4.63
C ASN A 178 28.54 3.67 5.93
N LEU A 179 29.39 4.19 6.81
CA LEU A 179 28.98 4.78 8.09
C LEU A 179 28.99 6.29 7.96
N PHE A 180 27.92 6.94 8.41
CA PHE A 180 27.78 8.38 8.37
C PHE A 180 27.08 8.89 9.62
N ARG A 181 27.37 10.14 9.99
CA ARG A 181 26.77 10.76 11.16
C ARG A 181 25.28 11.04 10.90
N PRO A 182 24.40 10.88 11.91
CA PRO A 182 23.05 11.40 11.84
C PRO A 182 23.04 12.91 11.59
N GLU A 183 22.07 13.38 10.82
CA GLU A 183 21.90 14.81 10.58
C GLU A 183 21.31 15.50 11.83
N PRO A 184 21.68 16.76 12.09
CA PRO A 184 21.02 17.53 13.15
C PRO A 184 19.55 17.75 12.81
N ALA A 185 18.73 17.99 13.84
CA ALA A 185 17.31 18.27 13.65
C ALA A 185 17.12 19.50 12.73
N ILE A 186 16.16 19.40 11.80
CA ILE A 186 15.85 20.49 10.88
C ILE A 186 15.16 21.60 11.68
N ILE A 187 15.81 22.76 11.75
CA ILE A 187 15.29 23.96 12.41
C ILE A 187 14.41 24.73 11.42
N ARG A 188 13.16 24.96 11.80
CA ARG A 188 12.20 25.81 11.08
C ARG A 188 12.08 27.15 11.80
N LYS A 189 12.41 28.23 11.09
CA LYS A 189 12.24 29.59 11.60
C LYS A 189 10.81 30.05 11.38
N THR A 190 10.28 30.83 12.31
CA THR A 190 8.96 31.45 12.18
C THR A 190 9.09 32.96 12.29
N ASP A 191 8.17 33.67 11.63
CA ASP A 191 8.02 35.12 11.76
C ASP A 191 7.05 35.49 12.91
N LEU A 192 6.78 34.55 13.82
CA LEU A 192 5.86 34.79 14.92
C LEU A 192 6.54 35.68 15.98
N PRO A 193 5.89 36.75 16.45
CA PRO A 193 6.47 37.71 17.40
C PRO A 193 6.55 37.18 18.84
N GLY A 194 6.19 35.91 19.09
CA GLY A 194 6.20 35.26 20.39
C GLY A 194 7.46 34.46 20.70
N SER A 195 7.34 33.54 21.66
CA SER A 195 8.48 32.80 22.24
C SER A 195 9.05 31.68 21.36
N VAL A 196 8.51 31.45 20.16
CA VAL A 196 8.93 30.36 19.26
C VAL A 196 9.49 30.93 17.96
N ALA A 197 10.65 31.57 18.04
CA ALA A 197 11.37 32.07 16.86
C ALA A 197 11.85 30.92 15.95
N GLU A 198 12.20 29.78 16.54
CA GLU A 198 12.70 28.59 15.84
C GLU A 198 12.14 27.33 16.52
N PHE A 199 11.78 26.32 15.74
CA PHE A 199 11.34 25.01 16.25
C PHE A 199 11.81 23.86 15.37
N THR A 200 11.82 22.66 15.91
CA THR A 200 12.17 21.40 15.26
C THR A 200 11.00 20.41 15.33
N SER A 201 11.13 19.26 14.69
CA SER A 201 10.14 18.17 14.79
C SER A 201 9.98 17.58 16.19
N TRP A 202 10.90 17.88 17.10
CA TRP A 202 10.91 17.35 18.47
C TRP A 202 10.25 18.29 19.48
N ASP A 203 10.09 19.56 19.13
CA ASP A 203 9.50 20.55 20.02
C ASP A 203 7.99 20.33 20.14
N LYS A 204 7.50 20.34 21.37
CA LYS A 204 6.09 20.14 21.70
C LYS A 204 5.63 21.22 22.66
N VAL A 205 4.38 21.63 22.49
CA VAL A 205 3.69 22.46 23.48
C VAL A 205 2.91 21.53 24.39
N GLU A 206 3.46 21.30 25.57
CA GLU A 206 2.78 20.55 26.62
C GLU A 206 1.84 21.49 27.40
N ILE A 207 0.63 21.01 27.63
CA ILE A 207 -0.44 21.70 28.35
C ILE A 207 -1.04 20.67 29.31
N ASP A 208 -0.95 20.96 30.60
CA ASP A 208 -1.35 20.05 31.66
C ASP A 208 -2.79 20.34 32.12
N GLY A 209 -3.56 19.27 32.33
CA GLY A 209 -4.91 19.31 32.92
C GLY A 209 -6.05 19.39 31.92
N GLU A 210 -7.27 19.22 32.43
CA GLU A 210 -8.50 19.42 31.65
C GLU A 210 -8.77 20.92 31.51
N ILE A 211 -8.58 21.44 30.30
CA ILE A 211 -8.88 22.84 29.97
C ILE A 211 -9.95 22.93 28.90
N THR A 212 -10.69 24.03 28.89
CA THR A 212 -11.65 24.31 27.82
C THR A 212 -10.94 24.68 26.52
N LEU A 213 -11.62 24.56 25.37
CA LEU A 213 -11.07 24.96 24.07
C LEU A 213 -10.70 26.46 24.03
N GLU A 214 -11.47 27.28 24.72
CA GLU A 214 -11.20 28.72 24.84
C GLU A 214 -9.90 28.98 25.60
N GLU A 215 -9.71 28.31 26.75
CA GLU A 215 -8.47 28.41 27.52
C GLU A 215 -7.27 27.84 26.74
N LEU A 216 -7.45 26.77 25.97
CA LEU A 216 -6.43 26.19 25.10
C LEU A 216 -5.97 27.19 24.04
N VAL A 217 -6.91 27.81 23.33
CA VAL A 217 -6.61 28.83 22.32
C VAL A 217 -5.91 30.02 22.96
N GLN A 218 -6.42 30.53 24.08
CA GLN A 218 -5.79 31.67 24.78
C GLN A 218 -4.35 31.36 25.24
N GLN A 219 -4.10 30.16 25.79
CA GLN A 219 -2.76 29.76 26.20
C GLN A 219 -1.81 29.59 25.01
N LEU A 220 -2.29 29.01 23.90
CA LEU A 220 -1.51 28.87 22.67
C LEU A 220 -1.17 30.23 22.06
N GLU A 221 -2.15 31.15 21.98
CA GLU A 221 -1.92 32.50 21.45
C GLU A 221 -0.98 33.31 22.34
N ALA A 222 -1.12 33.20 23.67
CA ALA A 222 -0.20 33.84 24.63
C ALA A 222 1.23 33.30 24.52
N LYS A 223 1.41 31.99 24.33
CA LYS A 223 2.72 31.33 24.27
C LYS A 223 3.41 31.50 22.91
N LEU A 224 2.65 31.41 21.82
CA LEU A 224 3.15 31.50 20.44
C LEU A 224 3.22 32.95 19.93
N GLY A 225 2.51 33.89 20.57
CA GLY A 225 2.43 35.29 20.14
C GLY A 225 1.75 35.47 18.78
N GLY A 226 0.98 34.48 18.34
CA GLY A 226 0.27 34.47 17.07
C GLY A 226 -1.19 34.10 17.27
N ARG A 227 -2.03 34.35 16.27
CA ARG A 227 -3.44 33.97 16.29
C ARG A 227 -3.60 32.52 15.85
N VAL A 228 -4.33 31.71 16.63
CA VAL A 228 -4.67 30.34 16.24
C VAL A 228 -5.81 30.41 15.22
N LEU A 229 -5.56 29.89 14.00
CA LEU A 229 -6.58 29.87 12.95
C LEU A 229 -7.42 28.61 13.00
N ARG A 230 -6.75 27.45 13.10
CA ARG A 230 -7.39 26.14 13.13
C ARG A 230 -6.66 25.17 14.04
N LEU A 231 -7.42 24.31 14.71
CA LEU A 231 -6.90 23.16 15.45
C LEU A 231 -7.50 21.89 14.88
N HIS A 232 -6.65 20.90 14.63
CA HIS A 232 -7.05 19.59 14.11
C HIS A 232 -6.70 18.51 15.14
N PRO A 233 -7.57 17.52 15.34
CA PRO A 233 -7.23 16.38 16.17
C PRO A 233 -6.24 15.47 15.44
N SER A 234 -5.42 14.75 16.20
CA SER A 234 -4.43 13.84 15.63
C SER A 234 -5.08 12.81 14.69
N GLY A 235 -4.57 12.69 13.47
CA GLY A 235 -5.02 11.71 12.48
C GLY A 235 -6.26 12.11 11.68
N ASN A 236 -6.82 13.32 11.86
CA ASN A 236 -7.94 13.80 11.04
C ASN A 236 -7.81 15.27 10.64
N ASP A 237 -7.16 15.50 9.50
CA ASP A 237 -6.96 16.85 8.94
C ASP A 237 -8.23 17.43 8.29
N LYS A 238 -9.30 16.63 8.15
CA LYS A 238 -10.54 17.05 7.47
C LYS A 238 -11.53 17.75 8.41
N VAL A 239 -11.46 17.47 9.72
CA VAL A 239 -12.37 18.06 10.73
C VAL A 239 -11.54 18.92 11.67
N SER A 240 -11.83 20.22 11.70
CA SER A 240 -11.21 21.15 12.65
C SER A 240 -11.99 21.15 13.96
N VAL A 241 -11.31 20.97 15.10
CA VAL A 241 -11.86 21.16 16.45
C VAL A 241 -12.12 22.64 16.73
N TYR A 242 -11.37 23.53 16.08
CA TYR A 242 -11.52 24.98 16.19
C TYR A 242 -11.26 25.61 14.82
N ASP A 243 -12.12 26.56 14.41
CA ASP A 243 -11.87 27.49 13.32
C ASP A 243 -12.20 28.92 13.78
N SER A 244 -11.24 29.82 13.67
CA SER A 244 -11.36 31.24 14.04
C SER A 244 -12.50 32.00 13.32
N ALA A 245 -13.00 31.50 12.20
CA ALA A 245 -14.15 32.06 11.47
C ALA A 245 -15.52 31.61 12.03
N GLN A 246 -15.56 30.57 12.87
CA GLN A 246 -16.78 29.97 13.42
C GLN A 246 -16.91 30.24 14.94
N ALA A 247 -16.72 31.50 15.36
CA ALA A 247 -16.70 31.96 16.76
C ALA A 247 -18.01 31.78 17.59
N LYS A 248 -18.96 30.93 17.15
CA LYS A 248 -20.17 30.55 17.91
C LYS A 248 -20.02 29.25 18.71
N MET A 249 -18.89 28.55 18.62
CA MET A 249 -18.62 27.28 19.32
C MET A 249 -17.72 27.41 20.56
N LEU A 250 -17.42 28.63 21.03
CA LEU A 250 -16.48 28.93 22.13
C LEU A 250 -16.86 28.31 23.50
N SER A 251 -18.04 27.72 23.67
CA SER A 251 -18.51 27.13 24.94
C SER A 251 -18.43 25.60 25.02
N TRP A 252 -17.81 24.94 24.03
CA TRP A 252 -17.76 23.47 23.97
C TRP A 252 -16.58 22.92 24.79
N LYS A 253 -16.88 21.97 25.69
CA LYS A 253 -15.88 21.19 26.45
C LYS A 253 -15.26 20.14 25.52
N ILE A 254 -13.93 20.05 25.54
CA ILE A 254 -13.21 18.98 24.84
C ILE A 254 -12.95 17.85 25.85
N GLU A 255 -13.64 16.73 25.69
CA GLU A 255 -13.27 15.49 26.36
C GLU A 255 -12.40 14.67 25.41
N LEU A 256 -11.11 14.51 25.76
CA LEU A 256 -10.21 13.62 25.04
C LEU A 256 -10.45 12.18 25.55
N GLN A 257 -11.32 11.43 24.86
CA GLN A 257 -11.37 9.98 25.05
C GLN A 257 -10.24 9.33 24.24
N GLU A 258 -9.44 8.49 24.89
CA GLU A 258 -8.39 7.72 24.24
C GLU A 258 -8.94 6.99 22.99
N GLY A 259 -8.41 7.36 21.82
CA GLY A 259 -8.65 6.64 20.57
C GLY A 259 -9.90 7.01 19.76
N LYS A 260 -10.61 8.10 20.09
CA LYS A 260 -11.68 8.63 19.20
C LYS A 260 -11.55 10.13 18.97
N ALA A 261 -11.86 10.55 17.75
CA ALA A 261 -11.91 11.96 17.39
C ALA A 261 -12.95 12.69 18.27
N PRO A 262 -12.65 13.92 18.71
CA PRO A 262 -13.61 14.73 19.45
C PRO A 262 -14.81 15.03 18.54
N THR A 263 -16.01 14.76 19.05
CA THR A 263 -17.28 15.26 18.50
C THR A 263 -17.64 16.57 19.14
#